data_AF-A0A7Y0A7I5-F1
#
_entry.id   AF-A0A7Y0A7I5-F1
#
_cell.length_a   1.000
_cell.length_b   1.000
_cell.length_c   1.000
_cell.angle_alpha   90.00
_cell.angle_beta   90.00
_cell.angle_gamma   90.00
#
_symmetry.space_group_name_H-M   'P 1'
#
loop_
_entity.id
_entity.type
_entity.pdbx_description
1 polymer ?
#
loop_
_entity_poly.entity_id
_entity_poly.type
_entity_poly.pdbx_seq_one_letter_code
_entity_poly.pdbx_strand_id
1 'polypeptide(L)'
;MEIFSLRILPVVNILSVLGILLIFLVFTILMFLTFGCKHYDVLYILGWMFILASVSFGFKFFNCLKKIIISKAKYSLPLNLICNILKIGKPYYFGKDTFNLDEIINDNKLTLTFYYINNHQHPILQFNKDKLIFHNQEYDWKSLHWKYFLYSKTPYWNGRRDGKYVIEFTGSNQDNIRIKNKIEFEKIKAKENEVILLFIIHDLLFGKKSSYYY
;
A
#
# COMPACT_ATOMS: atom_id res chain seq x y z
N MET A 1 -7.17 21.69 20.32
CA MET A 1 -5.83 21.65 19.70
C MET A 1 -5.92 20.71 18.50
N GLU A 2 -6.37 21.26 17.36
CA GLU A 2 -6.54 20.52 16.10
C GLU A 2 -5.17 20.27 15.49
N ILE A 3 -4.60 19.09 15.74
CA ILE A 3 -3.26 18.78 15.24
C ILE A 3 -3.36 17.53 14.37
N PHE A 4 -3.52 17.83 13.07
CA PHE A 4 -3.40 17.01 11.87
C PHE A 4 -4.51 15.99 11.58
N SER A 5 -5.60 16.48 10.98
CA SER A 5 -6.50 15.71 10.12
C SER A 5 -5.85 15.42 8.75
N LEU A 6 -4.64 14.84 8.75
CA LEU A 6 -4.00 14.49 7.49
C LEU A 6 -4.66 13.23 6.93
N ARG A 7 -5.34 13.42 5.79
CA ARG A 7 -5.89 12.35 4.96
C ARG A 7 -4.79 11.31 4.68
N ILE A 8 -5.10 10.01 4.81
CA ILE A 8 -4.21 8.85 4.64
C ILE A 8 -3.46 8.92 3.30
N LEU A 9 -4.16 9.17 2.20
CA LEU A 9 -3.55 9.22 0.85
C LEU A 9 -2.46 10.31 0.72
N PRO A 10 -2.72 11.58 1.09
CA PRO A 10 -1.69 12.61 1.19
C PRO A 10 -0.49 12.21 2.05
N VAL A 11 -0.69 11.58 3.20
CA VAL A 11 0.42 11.14 4.06
C VAL A 11 1.28 10.09 3.35
N VAL A 12 0.65 9.12 2.68
CA VAL A 12 1.36 8.12 1.87
C VAL A 12 2.16 8.79 0.76
N ASN A 13 1.60 9.79 0.07
CA ASN A 13 2.30 10.54 -0.97
C ASN A 13 3.50 11.30 -0.40
N ILE A 14 3.33 11.99 0.74
CA ILE A 14 4.42 12.70 1.42
C ILE A 14 5.54 11.73 1.81
N LEU A 15 5.21 10.59 2.43
CA LEU A 15 6.19 9.57 2.80
C LEU A 15 6.92 9.01 1.58
N SER A 16 6.20 8.80 0.46
CA SER A 16 6.78 8.34 -0.80
C SER A 16 7.76 9.36 -1.38
N VAL A 17 7.35 10.64 -1.45
CA VAL A 17 8.19 11.75 -1.93
C VAL A 17 9.41 11.92 -1.03
N LEU A 18 9.25 11.83 0.29
CA LEU A 18 10.34 11.95 1.24
C LEU A 18 11.35 10.81 1.09
N GLY A 19 10.88 9.59 0.83
CA GLY A 19 11.75 8.46 0.47
C GLY A 19 12.54 8.71 -0.82
N ILE A 20 11.87 9.22 -1.86
CA ILE A 20 12.52 9.57 -3.14
C ILE A 20 13.55 10.67 -2.94
N LEU A 21 13.23 11.72 -2.19
CA LEU A 21 14.13 12.84 -1.90
C LEU A 21 15.37 12.37 -1.14
N LEU A 22 15.20 11.44 -0.21
CA LEU A 22 16.32 10.85 0.54
C LEU A 22 17.24 10.02 -0.37
N ILE A 23 16.68 9.28 -1.34
CA ILE A 23 17.46 8.59 -2.37
C ILE A 23 18.23 9.60 -3.24
N PHE A 24 17.58 10.68 -3.69
CA PHE A 24 18.25 11.73 -4.45
C PHE A 24 19.38 12.37 -3.66
N LEU A 25 19.18 12.68 -2.38
CA LEU A 25 20.20 13.28 -1.53
C LEU A 25 21.43 12.36 -1.40
N VAL A 26 21.23 11.06 -1.17
CA VAL A 26 22.32 10.07 -1.14
C VAL A 26 23.02 10.01 -2.49
N PHE A 27 22.28 10.02 -3.60
CA PHE A 27 22.84 9.98 -4.94
C PHE A 27 23.66 11.24 -5.28
N THR A 28 23.18 12.42 -4.91
CA THR A 28 23.90 13.69 -5.10
C THR A 28 25.22 13.70 -4.32
N ILE A 29 25.19 13.25 -3.05
CA ILE A 29 26.41 13.11 -2.24
C ILE A 29 27.41 12.15 -2.91
N LEU A 30 26.91 11.03 -3.46
CA LEU A 30 27.72 10.03 -4.14
C LEU A 30 28.37 10.57 -5.43
N MET A 31 27.63 11.34 -6.23
CA MET A 31 28.17 12.02 -7.41
C MET A 31 29.24 13.06 -7.03
N PHE A 32 29.04 13.82 -5.95
CA PHE A 32 30.01 14.81 -5.50
C PHE A 32 31.31 14.17 -5.00
N LEU A 33 31.20 13.09 -4.22
CA LEU A 33 32.35 12.33 -3.72
C LEU A 33 33.15 11.68 -4.86
N THR A 34 32.48 11.09 -5.86
CA THR A 34 33.16 10.44 -6.99
C THR A 34 33.85 11.44 -7.92
N PHE A 35 33.29 12.65 -8.09
CA PHE A 35 33.93 13.70 -8.87
C PHE A 35 35.13 14.34 -8.15
N GLY A 36 35.03 14.53 -6.82
CA GLY A 36 36.09 15.14 -6.00
C GLY A 36 37.27 14.21 -5.65
N CYS A 37 37.07 12.90 -5.60
CA CYS A 37 38.11 11.94 -5.15
C CYS A 37 39.00 11.37 -6.26
N LYS A 38 38.96 11.92 -7.48
CA LYS A 38 39.63 11.36 -8.67
C LYS A 38 41.17 11.27 -8.60
N HIS A 39 41.81 11.72 -7.52
CA HIS A 39 43.26 11.89 -7.43
C HIS A 39 43.95 11.30 -6.18
N TYR A 40 43.26 10.61 -5.26
CA TYR A 40 43.90 10.11 -4.02
C TYR A 40 43.33 8.76 -3.54
N ASP A 41 44.17 7.71 -3.52
CA ASP A 41 43.79 6.33 -3.14
C ASP A 41 43.23 6.19 -1.72
N VAL A 42 43.71 6.99 -0.76
CA VAL A 42 43.24 6.96 0.63
C VAL A 42 41.82 7.54 0.76
N LEU A 43 41.49 8.55 -0.06
CA LEU A 43 40.17 9.16 -0.11
C LEU A 43 39.12 8.22 -0.74
N TYR A 44 39.56 7.28 -1.58
CA TYR A 44 38.68 6.29 -2.19
C TYR A 44 38.06 5.33 -1.16
N ILE A 45 38.88 4.75 -0.27
CA ILE A 45 38.41 3.83 0.78
C ILE A 45 37.54 4.57 1.82
N LEU A 46 37.94 5.80 2.20
CA LEU A 46 37.17 6.64 3.12
C LEU A 46 35.80 7.01 2.54
N GLY A 47 35.74 7.30 1.23
CA GLY A 47 34.51 7.58 0.50
C GLY A 47 33.53 6.41 0.54
N TRP A 48 34.00 5.17 0.34
CA TRP A 48 33.15 3.98 0.45
C TRP A 48 32.58 3.75 1.85
N MET A 49 33.38 3.97 2.90
CA MET A 49 32.89 3.90 4.28
C MET A 49 31.83 4.96 4.57
N PHE A 50 32.02 6.19 4.06
CA PHE A 50 31.06 7.28 4.21
C PHE A 50 29.74 6.99 3.47
N ILE A 51 29.79 6.35 2.30
CA ILE A 51 28.60 5.91 1.55
C ILE A 51 27.80 4.88 2.36
N LEU A 52 28.46 3.84 2.88
CA LEU A 52 27.79 2.81 3.70
C LEU A 52 27.14 3.41 4.96
N ALA A 53 27.85 4.32 5.64
CA ALA A 53 27.33 5.02 6.81
C ALA A 53 26.11 5.90 6.44
N SER A 54 26.18 6.63 5.34
CA SER A 54 25.11 7.52 4.87
C SER A 54 23.85 6.75 4.47
N VAL A 55 24.00 5.62 3.77
CA VAL A 55 22.87 4.74 3.40
C VAL A 55 22.21 4.15 4.65
N SER A 56 23.01 3.66 5.61
CA SER A 56 22.51 3.10 6.87
C SER A 56 21.79 4.16 7.72
N PHE A 57 22.35 5.36 7.82
CA PHE A 57 21.74 6.48 8.52
C PHE A 57 20.44 6.92 7.85
N GLY A 58 20.44 7.07 6.52
CA GLY A 58 19.26 7.45 5.74
C GLY A 58 18.09 6.48 5.94
N PHE A 59 18.36 5.17 5.93
CA PHE A 59 17.34 4.15 6.18
C PHE A 59 16.77 4.22 7.61
N LYS A 60 17.64 4.38 8.62
CA LYS A 60 17.20 4.52 10.02
C LYS A 60 16.41 5.81 10.25
N PHE A 61 16.86 6.92 9.67
CA PHE A 61 16.20 8.22 9.74
C PHE A 61 14.80 8.18 9.11
N PHE A 62 14.69 7.59 7.92
CA PHE A 62 13.40 7.40 7.25
C PHE A 62 12.43 6.57 8.08
N ASN A 63 12.89 5.45 8.64
CA ASN A 63 12.06 4.60 9.50
C ASN A 63 11.61 5.31 10.78
N CYS A 64 12.48 6.15 11.37
CA CYS A 64 12.13 6.95 12.55
C CYS A 64 11.05 7.98 12.24
N LEU A 65 11.23 8.77 11.16
CA LEU A 65 10.23 9.74 10.69
C LEU A 65 8.90 9.07 10.38
N LYS A 66 8.94 7.95 9.64
CA LYS A 66 7.76 7.13 9.34
C LYS A 66 7.03 6.73 10.62
N LYS A 67 7.74 6.21 11.62
CA LYS A 67 7.16 5.79 12.91
C LYS A 67 6.45 6.97 13.60
N ILE A 68 7.08 8.14 13.64
CA ILE A 68 6.50 9.34 14.26
C ILE A 68 5.22 9.76 13.52
N ILE A 69 5.28 9.86 12.19
CA ILE A 69 4.14 10.29 11.36
C ILE A 69 2.97 9.31 11.50
N ILE A 70 3.22 8.00 11.39
CA ILE A 70 2.18 6.97 11.48
C ILE A 70 1.55 6.94 12.88
N SER A 71 2.37 7.02 13.94
CA SER A 71 1.87 6.96 15.33
C SER A 71 0.96 8.13 15.70
N LYS A 72 1.15 9.29 15.04
CA LYS A 72 0.36 10.51 15.27
C LYS A 72 -0.80 10.66 14.29
N ALA A 73 -0.90 9.80 13.27
CA ALA A 73 -1.99 9.87 12.30
C ALA A 73 -3.32 9.44 12.93
N LYS A 74 -4.41 10.12 12.54
CA LYS A 74 -5.79 9.76 12.93
C LYS A 74 -6.11 8.29 12.63
N TYR A 75 -5.59 7.77 11.51
CA TYR A 75 -5.82 6.40 11.03
C TYR A 75 -4.50 5.63 10.89
N SER A 76 -3.81 5.42 12.01
CA SER A 76 -2.48 4.78 12.05
C SER A 76 -2.45 3.36 11.47
N LEU A 77 -3.48 2.55 11.72
CA LEU A 77 -3.55 1.16 11.27
C LEU A 77 -3.71 1.02 9.74
N PRO A 78 -4.73 1.64 9.08
CA PRO A 78 -4.81 1.63 7.61
C PRO A 78 -3.58 2.23 6.95
N LEU A 79 -3.06 3.34 7.49
CA LEU A 79 -1.89 4.00 6.94
C LEU A 79 -0.65 3.09 6.95
N ASN A 80 -0.41 2.39 8.05
CA ASN A 80 0.71 1.46 8.17
C ASN A 80 0.61 0.30 7.17
N LEU A 81 -0.59 -0.27 7.00
CA LEU A 81 -0.82 -1.36 6.05
C LEU A 81 -0.57 -0.92 4.60
N ILE A 82 -1.03 0.27 4.20
CA ILE A 82 -0.72 0.83 2.87
C ILE A 82 0.78 1.01 2.69
N CYS A 83 1.47 1.59 3.69
CA CYS A 83 2.92 1.75 3.61
C CYS A 83 3.63 0.41 3.43
N ASN A 84 3.13 -0.68 4.03
CA ASN A 84 3.72 -2.01 3.85
C ASN A 84 3.47 -2.57 2.44
N ILE A 85 2.25 -2.44 1.91
CA ILE A 85 1.89 -2.87 0.54
C ILE A 85 2.72 -2.14 -0.50
N LEU A 86 2.88 -0.83 -0.31
CA LEU A 86 3.72 0.01 -1.15
C LEU A 86 5.23 -0.19 -0.91
N LYS A 87 5.61 -1.14 -0.04
CA LYS A 87 7.00 -1.43 0.34
C LYS A 87 7.75 -0.19 0.85
N ILE A 88 7.03 0.77 1.42
CA ILE A 88 7.55 1.95 2.11
C ILE A 88 8.01 1.52 3.53
N GLY A 89 8.84 0.47 3.61
CA GLY A 89 9.39 -0.14 4.85
C GLY A 89 8.46 -1.13 5.57
N LYS A 90 9.02 -2.14 6.27
CA LYS A 90 8.32 -3.19 7.04
C LYS A 90 7.55 -2.66 8.28
N PRO A 91 6.60 -3.42 8.86
CA PRO A 91 5.60 -2.89 9.79
C PRO A 91 6.07 -2.77 11.25
N TYR A 92 5.54 -1.75 11.92
CA TYR A 92 5.28 -1.73 13.37
C TYR A 92 3.75 -1.68 13.54
N TYR A 93 3.13 -2.59 14.29
CA TYR A 93 1.67 -2.63 14.47
C TYR A 93 1.27 -1.81 15.69
N PHE A 94 0.32 -0.88 15.53
CA PHE A 94 -0.26 -0.11 16.63
C PHE A 94 -1.74 -0.47 16.80
N GLY A 95 -2.11 -0.82 18.04
CA GLY A 95 -3.47 -1.08 18.49
C GLY A 95 -4.12 0.16 19.11
N LYS A 96 -5.11 0.73 18.40
CA LYS A 96 -6.10 1.62 19.00
C LYS A 96 -7.50 1.27 18.49
N ASP A 97 -8.46 1.36 19.40
CA ASP A 97 -9.73 0.62 19.39
C ASP A 97 -10.95 1.41 18.89
N THR A 98 -10.79 2.48 18.12
CA THR A 98 -11.96 3.22 17.59
C THR A 98 -11.78 3.54 16.11
N PHE A 99 -12.33 2.67 15.27
CA PHE A 99 -12.26 2.75 13.82
C PHE A 99 -13.65 3.11 13.26
N ASN A 100 -13.79 4.31 12.66
CA ASN A 100 -15.03 4.76 12.03
C ASN A 100 -14.89 4.76 10.50
N LEU A 101 -15.64 3.89 9.82
CA LEU A 101 -15.60 3.74 8.36
C LEU A 101 -16.01 5.03 7.64
N ASP A 102 -17.12 5.62 8.06
CA ASP A 102 -17.75 6.75 7.36
C ASP A 102 -16.83 7.97 7.43
N GLU A 103 -16.15 8.18 8.56
CA GLU A 103 -15.12 9.22 8.69
C GLU A 103 -13.91 8.96 7.80
N ILE A 104 -13.42 7.72 7.67
CA ILE A 104 -12.26 7.42 6.80
C ILE A 104 -12.60 7.69 5.34
N ILE A 105 -13.78 7.25 4.89
CA ILE A 105 -14.25 7.46 3.52
C ILE A 105 -14.36 8.96 3.23
N ASN A 106 -15.01 9.71 4.12
CA ASN A 106 -15.22 11.14 3.97
C ASN A 106 -13.91 11.92 4.02
N ASP A 107 -13.05 11.63 5.00
CA ASP A 107 -11.76 12.30 5.17
C ASP A 107 -10.88 12.07 3.94
N ASN A 108 -10.88 10.87 3.37
CA ASN A 108 -9.99 10.50 2.26
C ASN A 108 -10.62 10.66 0.87
N LYS A 109 -11.91 10.99 0.80
CA LYS A 109 -12.71 11.02 -0.44
C LYS A 109 -12.58 9.71 -1.22
N LEU A 110 -12.68 8.57 -0.52
CA LEU A 110 -12.56 7.25 -1.15
C LEU A 110 -13.79 6.97 -2.00
N THR A 111 -13.55 6.44 -3.20
CA THR A 111 -14.64 5.96 -4.06
C THR A 111 -15.04 4.56 -3.62
N LEU A 112 -16.31 4.33 -3.29
CA LEU A 112 -16.79 2.99 -2.90
C LEU A 112 -17.25 2.14 -4.08
N THR A 113 -17.59 2.80 -5.19
CA THR A 113 -18.16 2.16 -6.38
C THR A 113 -17.24 2.38 -7.56
N PHE A 114 -16.72 1.29 -8.12
CA PHE A 114 -15.84 1.30 -9.26
C PHE A 114 -16.51 0.73 -10.49
N TYR A 115 -16.09 1.23 -11.65
CA TYR A 115 -16.61 0.89 -12.96
C TYR A 115 -15.49 0.38 -13.87
N TYR A 116 -15.88 -0.28 -14.95
CA TYR A 116 -14.95 -0.58 -16.04
C TYR A 116 -14.41 0.70 -16.67
N ILE A 117 -13.19 0.63 -17.20
CA ILE A 117 -12.60 1.72 -17.99
C ILE A 117 -13.49 2.05 -19.20
N ASN A 118 -14.08 1.02 -19.82
CA ASN A 118 -14.86 1.15 -21.06
C ASN A 118 -16.38 1.18 -20.85
N ASN A 119 -16.88 1.06 -19.61
CA ASN A 119 -18.31 1.08 -19.33
C ASN A 119 -18.61 1.64 -17.94
N HIS A 120 -19.28 2.80 -17.90
CA HIS A 120 -19.66 3.51 -16.68
C HIS A 120 -21.09 3.21 -16.19
N GLN A 121 -21.88 2.45 -16.96
CA GLN A 121 -23.27 2.18 -16.62
C GLN A 121 -23.42 1.02 -15.63
N HIS A 122 -22.45 0.12 -15.57
CA HIS A 122 -22.49 -1.05 -14.70
C HIS A 122 -21.33 -1.05 -13.70
N PRO A 123 -21.61 -0.93 -12.39
CA PRO A 123 -20.59 -1.00 -11.37
C PRO A 123 -19.98 -2.41 -11.33
N ILE A 124 -18.65 -2.50 -11.39
CA ILE A 124 -17.93 -3.78 -11.36
C ILE A 124 -17.61 -4.21 -9.94
N LEU A 125 -17.33 -3.25 -9.06
CA LEU A 125 -16.86 -3.48 -7.70
C LEU A 125 -17.47 -2.41 -6.79
N GLN A 126 -18.22 -2.83 -5.77
CA GLN A 126 -18.78 -1.93 -4.76
C GLN A 126 -18.44 -2.41 -3.36
N PHE A 127 -18.05 -1.48 -2.51
CA PHE A 127 -17.77 -1.70 -1.10
C PHE A 127 -18.95 -1.21 -0.27
N ASN A 128 -19.76 -2.13 0.22
CA ASN A 128 -20.81 -1.85 1.19
C ASN A 128 -20.35 -2.31 2.59
N LYS A 129 -21.00 -1.78 3.64
CA LYS A 129 -20.67 -2.10 5.04
C LYS A 129 -20.58 -3.62 5.26
N ASP A 130 -21.62 -4.36 4.91
CA ASP A 130 -21.67 -5.80 5.22
C ASP A 130 -21.24 -6.70 4.05
N LYS A 131 -21.11 -6.15 2.84
CA LYS A 131 -20.91 -6.96 1.64
C LYS A 131 -19.97 -6.29 0.63
N LEU A 132 -19.23 -7.11 -0.09
CA LEU A 132 -18.56 -6.73 -1.32
C LEU A 132 -19.44 -7.13 -2.51
N ILE A 133 -19.72 -6.21 -3.43
CA ILE A 133 -20.41 -6.53 -4.69
C ILE A 133 -19.36 -6.59 -5.79
N PHE A 134 -19.25 -7.71 -6.49
CA PHE A 134 -18.36 -7.88 -7.62
C PHE A 134 -19.11 -8.53 -8.79
N HIS A 135 -19.19 -7.86 -9.94
CA HIS A 135 -19.97 -8.31 -11.11
C HIS A 135 -21.42 -8.71 -10.75
N ASN A 136 -22.13 -7.87 -10.00
CA ASN A 136 -23.48 -8.12 -9.48
C ASN A 136 -23.61 -9.33 -8.54
N GLN A 137 -22.52 -9.98 -8.15
CA GLN A 137 -22.52 -11.00 -7.11
C GLN A 137 -22.15 -10.36 -5.78
N GLU A 138 -22.91 -10.67 -4.74
CA GLU A 138 -22.60 -10.22 -3.39
C GLU A 138 -21.77 -11.25 -2.64
N TYR A 139 -20.81 -10.77 -1.86
CA TYR A 139 -19.97 -11.58 -0.98
C TYR A 139 -20.02 -11.00 0.43
N ASP A 140 -20.37 -11.82 1.41
CA ASP A 140 -20.35 -11.40 2.82
C ASP A 140 -18.90 -11.30 3.33
N TRP A 141 -18.53 -10.12 3.87
CA TRP A 141 -17.21 -9.89 4.47
C TRP A 141 -16.85 -10.94 5.53
N LYS A 142 -17.83 -11.44 6.30
CA LYS A 142 -17.63 -12.48 7.33
C LYS A 142 -17.15 -13.81 6.75
N SER A 143 -17.46 -14.08 5.49
CA SER A 143 -17.05 -15.30 4.79
C SER A 143 -15.88 -15.08 3.83
N LEU A 144 -15.60 -13.82 3.49
CA LEU A 144 -14.66 -13.43 2.46
C LEU A 144 -13.22 -13.52 2.95
N HIS A 145 -12.42 -14.29 2.22
CA HIS A 145 -10.98 -14.37 2.37
C HIS A 145 -10.36 -13.78 1.12
N TRP A 146 -9.38 -12.89 1.27
CA TRP A 146 -8.71 -12.28 0.12
C TRP A 146 -7.20 -12.25 0.32
N LYS A 147 -6.49 -12.20 -0.80
CA LYS A 147 -5.04 -12.05 -0.86
C LYS A 147 -4.67 -11.16 -2.04
N TYR A 148 -3.64 -10.35 -1.83
CA TYR A 148 -3.04 -9.51 -2.84
C TYR A 148 -1.66 -10.06 -3.21
N PHE A 149 -1.40 -10.26 -4.49
CA PHE A 149 -0.11 -10.79 -4.96
C PHE A 149 0.14 -10.43 -6.43
N LEU A 150 1.41 -10.54 -6.83
CA LEU A 150 1.81 -10.45 -8.24
C LEU A 150 1.48 -11.78 -8.94
N TYR A 151 0.49 -11.80 -9.80
CA TYR A 151 0.15 -12.95 -10.63
C TYR A 151 1.04 -12.97 -11.88
N SER A 152 1.84 -14.02 -12.05
CA SER A 152 2.54 -14.34 -13.29
C SER A 152 1.82 -15.47 -14.03
N LYS A 153 1.64 -15.33 -15.34
CA LYS A 153 1.10 -16.42 -16.17
C LYS A 153 2.08 -17.59 -16.33
N THR A 154 3.38 -17.35 -16.16
CA THR A 154 4.43 -18.36 -16.28
C THR A 154 5.05 -18.65 -14.91
N PRO A 155 4.92 -19.89 -14.39
CA PRO A 155 5.42 -20.26 -13.06
C PRO A 155 6.94 -20.50 -13.02
N TYR A 156 7.59 -20.66 -14.18
CA TYR A 156 9.03 -20.89 -14.29
C TYR A 156 9.67 -19.86 -15.24
N TRP A 157 10.70 -19.18 -14.73
CA TRP A 157 11.82 -18.58 -15.46
C TRP A 157 11.96 -17.03 -15.55
N ASN A 158 13.16 -16.62 -15.12
CA ASN A 158 14.01 -15.42 -15.20
C ASN A 158 13.49 -14.12 -15.83
N GLY A 159 13.34 -13.11 -14.97
CA GLY A 159 13.93 -11.80 -15.23
C GLY A 159 13.08 -10.79 -16.02
N ARG A 160 11.90 -11.14 -16.54
CA ARG A 160 10.95 -10.16 -17.11
C ARG A 160 9.73 -9.97 -16.22
N ARG A 161 9.41 -8.71 -15.95
CA ARG A 161 8.30 -8.24 -15.10
C ARG A 161 6.95 -8.34 -15.82
N ASP A 162 6.59 -9.51 -16.33
CA ASP A 162 5.31 -9.71 -17.05
C ASP A 162 4.17 -10.14 -16.10
N GLY A 163 4.26 -9.73 -14.83
CA GLY A 163 3.28 -10.02 -13.80
C GLY A 163 2.27 -8.89 -13.64
N LYS A 164 1.03 -9.24 -13.30
CA LYS A 164 -0.04 -8.28 -12.98
C LYS A 164 -0.40 -8.41 -11.51
N TYR A 165 -0.48 -7.29 -10.80
CA TYR A 165 -1.00 -7.32 -9.45
C TYR A 165 -2.50 -7.63 -9.49
N VAL A 166 -2.92 -8.55 -8.62
CA VAL A 166 -4.32 -8.99 -8.53
C VAL A 166 -4.73 -9.14 -7.07
N ILE A 167 -6.02 -8.94 -6.81
CA ILE A 167 -6.66 -9.42 -5.59
C ILE A 167 -7.42 -10.69 -5.94
N GLU A 168 -7.05 -11.81 -5.35
CA GLU A 168 -7.85 -13.03 -5.38
C GLU A 168 -8.66 -13.10 -4.09
N PHE A 169 -9.95 -13.39 -4.20
CA PHE A 169 -10.81 -13.54 -3.05
C PHE A 169 -11.76 -14.72 -3.20
N THR A 170 -12.23 -15.23 -2.07
CA THR A 170 -13.15 -16.36 -1.98
C THR A 170 -14.13 -16.10 -0.86
N GLY A 171 -15.41 -16.18 -1.14
CA GLY A 171 -16.47 -15.99 -0.15
C GLY A 171 -17.73 -16.76 -0.53
N SER A 172 -18.69 -16.80 0.39
CA SER A 172 -20.04 -17.32 0.09
C SER A 172 -20.85 -16.23 -0.59
N ASN A 173 -21.56 -16.59 -1.66
CA ASN A 173 -22.54 -15.71 -2.30
C ASN A 173 -23.88 -15.72 -1.52
N GLN A 174 -24.89 -15.01 -2.05
CA GLN A 174 -26.25 -14.98 -1.49
C GLN A 174 -26.89 -16.38 -1.35
N ASP A 175 -26.54 -17.31 -2.24
CA ASP A 175 -27.01 -18.69 -2.24
C ASP A 175 -26.15 -19.61 -1.36
N ASN A 176 -25.25 -19.03 -0.57
CA ASN A 176 -24.29 -19.72 0.29
C ASN A 176 -23.30 -20.65 -0.47
N ILE A 177 -23.11 -20.39 -1.77
CA ILE A 177 -22.16 -21.09 -2.62
C ILE A 177 -20.81 -20.41 -2.48
N ARG A 178 -19.77 -21.20 -2.22
CA ARG A 178 -18.40 -20.70 -2.15
C ARG A 178 -17.87 -20.41 -3.55
N ILE A 179 -17.64 -19.15 -3.86
CA ILE A 179 -17.14 -18.69 -5.15
C ILE A 179 -15.76 -18.06 -4.97
N LYS A 180 -14.85 -18.38 -5.89
CA LYS A 180 -13.51 -17.82 -5.97
C LYS A 180 -13.42 -16.89 -7.17
N ASN A 181 -12.98 -15.66 -6.94
CA ASN A 181 -12.86 -14.64 -7.97
C ASN A 181 -11.55 -13.85 -7.86
N LYS A 182 -11.24 -13.10 -8.91
CA LYS A 182 -10.06 -12.23 -8.96
C LYS A 182 -10.36 -10.88 -9.60
N ILE A 183 -9.75 -9.84 -9.04
CA ILE A 183 -9.72 -8.48 -9.60
C ILE A 183 -8.37 -8.24 -10.24
N GLU A 184 -8.40 -7.86 -11.52
CA GLU A 184 -7.24 -7.37 -12.26
C GLU A 184 -7.34 -5.84 -12.35
N PHE A 185 -6.43 -5.11 -11.69
CA PHE A 185 -6.54 -3.64 -11.55
C PHE A 185 -6.51 -2.88 -12.87
N GLU A 186 -5.85 -3.42 -13.89
CA GLU A 186 -5.83 -2.84 -15.25
C GLU A 186 -7.22 -2.71 -15.89
N LYS A 187 -8.23 -3.45 -15.41
CA LYS A 187 -9.59 -3.43 -15.96
C LYS A 187 -10.52 -2.43 -15.26
N ILE A 188 -10.08 -1.87 -14.14
CA ILE A 188 -10.88 -1.01 -13.28
C ILE A 188 -10.32 0.41 -13.34
N LYS A 189 -11.20 1.41 -13.44
CA LYS A 189 -10.80 2.83 -13.39
C LYS A 189 -10.55 3.29 -11.94
N ALA A 190 -9.50 2.75 -11.31
CA ALA A 190 -9.17 3.04 -9.91
C ALA A 190 -7.66 3.00 -9.66
N LYS A 191 -7.19 3.73 -8.65
CA LYS A 191 -5.83 3.52 -8.15
C LYS A 191 -5.79 2.21 -7.38
N GLU A 192 -4.85 1.34 -7.73
CA GLU A 192 -4.64 0.03 -7.09
C GLU A 192 -4.64 0.13 -5.55
N ASN A 193 -3.89 1.09 -5.00
CA ASN A 193 -3.80 1.30 -3.54
C ASN A 193 -5.12 1.70 -2.90
N GLU A 194 -6.01 2.39 -3.63
CA GLU A 194 -7.31 2.82 -3.12
C GLU A 194 -8.25 1.63 -2.96
N VAL A 195 -8.28 0.74 -3.97
CA VAL A 195 -9.07 -0.49 -3.92
C VAL A 195 -8.55 -1.42 -2.83
N ILE A 196 -7.22 -1.61 -2.75
CA ILE A 196 -6.61 -2.43 -1.69
C ILE A 196 -6.94 -1.86 -0.31
N LEU A 197 -6.83 -0.54 -0.13
CA LEU A 197 -7.18 0.12 1.12
C LEU A 197 -8.63 -0.19 1.53
N LEU A 198 -9.58 -0.17 0.60
CA LEU A 198 -10.98 -0.50 0.90
C LEU A 198 -11.16 -1.95 1.33
N PHE A 199 -10.48 -2.91 0.69
CA PHE A 199 -10.48 -4.32 1.13
C PHE A 199 -9.95 -4.47 2.56
N ILE A 200 -8.88 -3.76 2.90
CA ILE A 200 -8.28 -3.77 4.24
C ILE A 200 -9.24 -3.20 5.27
N ILE A 201 -9.76 -2.00 5.01
CA ILE A 201 -10.66 -1.29 5.92
C ILE A 201 -11.89 -2.16 6.19
N HIS A 202 -12.50 -2.75 5.16
CA HIS A 202 -13.70 -3.57 5.32
C HIS A 202 -13.42 -4.92 5.97
N ASP A 203 -12.32 -5.61 5.65
CA ASP A 203 -11.96 -6.85 6.35
C ASP A 203 -11.64 -6.62 7.84
N LEU A 204 -11.01 -5.49 8.18
CA LEU A 204 -10.74 -5.12 9.57
C LEU A 204 -12.02 -4.85 10.36
N LEU A 205 -13.04 -4.28 9.72
CA LEU A 205 -14.28 -3.88 10.37
C LEU A 205 -15.34 -4.97 10.41
N PHE A 206 -15.55 -5.66 9.30
CA PHE A 206 -16.69 -6.55 9.08
C PHE A 206 -16.27 -7.97 8.73
N GLY A 207 -15.00 -8.16 8.39
CA GLY A 207 -14.47 -9.45 7.97
C GLY A 207 -13.84 -10.25 9.10
N LYS A 208 -13.04 -11.23 8.70
CA LYS A 208 -12.38 -12.18 9.61
C LYS A 208 -11.02 -11.67 10.08
N LYS A 209 -10.53 -10.54 9.55
CA LYS A 209 -9.19 -10.02 9.81
C LYS A 209 -8.09 -11.02 9.41
N SER A 210 -8.41 -11.97 8.53
CA SER A 210 -7.56 -13.10 8.16
C SER A 210 -6.72 -12.83 6.92
N SER A 211 -6.61 -11.57 6.51
CA SER A 211 -5.86 -11.16 5.32
C SER A 211 -4.37 -11.41 5.48
N TYR A 212 -3.79 -12.20 4.57
CA TYR A 212 -2.34 -12.39 4.45
C TYR A 212 -1.79 -11.51 3.32
N TYR A 213 -0.80 -10.68 3.65
CA TYR A 213 -0.06 -9.85 2.71
C TYR A 213 1.31 -10.50 2.47
N TYR A 214 1.57 -10.96 1.25
CA TYR A 214 2.86 -11.50 0.83
C TYR A 214 3.67 -10.46 0.04
#